data_AF-A0A2U8TUN9-F1
#
_entry.id   AF-A0A2U8TUN9-F1
#
_cell.length_a   1.000
_cell.length_b   1.000
_cell.length_c   1.000
_cell.angle_alpha   90.00
_cell.angle_beta   90.00
_cell.angle_gamma   90.00
#
_symmetry.space_group_name_H-M   'P 1'
#
loop_
_entity.id
_entity.type
_entity.pdbx_description
1 polymer ?
#
loop_
_entity_poly.entity_id
_entity_poly.type
_entity_poly.pdbx_seq_one_letter_code
_entity_poly.pdbx_strand_id
1 'polypeptide(L)' 'MPANTDLPDVLEKLHENQLALADAIESIAMWIDQRGSTGVSSTALGAIATLDVNAEAIRTGIDSRRKPSDEPD' A
#
# COMPACT_ATOMS: atom_id res chain seq x y z
N MET A 1 19.22 20.33 -10.52
CA MET A 1 18.46 19.42 -11.38
C MET A 1 17.17 19.12 -10.64
N PRO A 2 15.96 19.40 -11.16
CA PRO A 2 14.79 18.77 -10.56
C PRO A 2 14.99 17.26 -10.76
N ALA A 3 14.87 16.47 -9.70
CA ALA A 3 14.79 15.02 -9.86
C ALA A 3 13.52 14.78 -10.68
N ASN A 4 13.69 14.50 -11.98
CA ASN A 4 12.59 14.09 -12.84
C ASN A 4 12.18 12.70 -12.35
N THR A 5 11.36 12.68 -11.31
CA THR A 5 10.92 11.45 -10.67
C THR A 5 9.87 10.90 -11.60
N ASP A 6 10.21 9.82 -12.31
CA ASP A 6 9.28 9.22 -13.25
C ASP A 6 8.03 8.76 -12.48
N LEU A 7 6.86 8.84 -13.13
CA LEU A 7 5.60 8.51 -12.50
C LEU A 7 5.61 7.08 -11.88
N PRO A 8 6.18 6.04 -12.51
CA PRO A 8 6.35 4.73 -11.89
C PRO A 8 7.15 4.76 -10.58
N ASP A 9 8.23 5.55 -10.49
CA ASP A 9 9.04 5.65 -9.27
C ASP A 9 8.27 6.31 -8.12
N VAL A 10 7.44 7.32 -8.42
CA VAL A 10 6.55 7.93 -7.43
C VAL A 10 5.49 6.92 -6.96
N LEU A 11 4.94 6.13 -7.90
CA LEU A 11 3.94 5.12 -7.58
C LEU A 11 4.54 3.97 -6.76
N GLU A 12 5.79 3.57 -6.99
CA GLU A 12 6.48 2.58 -6.16
C GLU A 12 6.61 3.05 -4.71
N LYS A 13 7.04 4.29 -4.49
CA LYS A 13 7.09 4.87 -3.13
C LYS A 13 5.70 4.93 -2.48
N LEU A 14 4.66 5.20 -3.26
CA LEU A 14 3.29 5.21 -2.74
C LEU A 14 2.80 3.80 -2.39
N HIS A 15 3.19 2.78 -3.17
CA HIS A 15 2.94 1.38 -2.87
C HIS A 15 3.65 0.95 -1.57
N GLU A 16 4.94 1.28 -1.41
CA GLU A 16 5.69 1.05 -0.18
C GLU A 16 5.02 1.71 1.03
N ASN A 17 4.46 2.90 0.86
CA ASN A 17 3.70 3.57 1.91
C ASN A 17 2.42 2.82 2.29
N GLN A 18 1.72 2.14 1.36
CA GLN A 18 0.55 1.32 1.73
C GLN A 18 0.95 0.18 2.67
N LEU A 19 2.07 -0.50 2.35
CA LEU A 19 2.60 -1.59 3.17
C LEU A 19 3.06 -1.10 4.54
N ALA A 20 3.84 -0.01 4.58
CA ALA A 20 4.33 0.56 5.83
C ALA A 20 3.20 1.05 6.74
N LEU A 21 2.11 1.59 6.18
CA LEU A 21 0.93 1.98 6.94
C LEU A 21 0.16 0.77 7.47
N ALA A 22 0.07 -0.33 6.70
CA ALA A 22 -0.57 -1.56 7.14
C ALA A 22 0.17 -2.16 8.35
N ASP A 23 1.50 -2.28 8.25
CA ASP A 23 2.36 -2.75 9.34
C ASP A 23 2.23 -1.86 10.60
N ALA A 24 2.22 -0.54 10.43
CA ALA A 24 2.07 0.39 11.54
C ALA A 24 0.71 0.26 12.24
N ILE A 25 -0.37 0.09 11.48
CA ILE A 25 -1.73 -0.11 12.00
C ILE A 25 -1.84 -1.44 12.73
N GLU A 26 -1.29 -2.53 12.16
CA GLU A 26 -1.25 -3.84 12.80
C GLU A 26 -0.51 -3.79 14.13
N SER A 27 0.67 -3.16 14.15
CA SER A 27 1.48 -3.01 15.36
C SER A 27 0.76 -2.24 16.47
N ILE A 28 0.10 -1.12 16.12
CA ILE A 28 -0.69 -0.33 17.08
C ILE A 28 -1.88 -1.14 17.60
N ALA A 29 -2.59 -1.86 16.73
CA ALA A 29 -3.73 -2.68 17.12
C ALA A 29 -3.33 -3.79 18.09
N MET A 30 -2.22 -4.49 17.80
CA MET A 30 -1.64 -5.50 18.69
C MET A 30 -1.30 -4.91 20.06
N TRP A 31 -0.68 -3.73 20.11
CA TRP A 31 -0.31 -3.07 21.36
C TRP A 31 -1.52 -2.66 22.20
N ILE A 32 -2.61 -2.25 21.55
CA ILE A 32 -3.87 -1.89 22.23
C ILE A 32 -4.59 -3.14 22.74
N ASP A 33 -4.67 -4.20 21.93
CA ASP A 33 -5.31 -5.47 22.31
C ASP A 33 -4.59 -6.13 23.50
N GLN A 34 -3.25 -6.06 23.56
CA GLN A 34 -2.46 -6.54 24.70
C GLN A 34 -2.79 -5.84 26.03
N ARG A 35 -3.48 -4.69 25.99
CA ARG A 35 -3.90 -3.92 27.18
C ARG A 35 -5.36 -4.15 27.57
N GLY A 36 -5.99 -5.19 27.01
CA GLY A 36 -7.34 -5.61 27.35
C GLY A 36 -8.45 -4.87 26.62
N SER A 37 -8.11 -4.12 25.55
CA SER A 37 -9.14 -3.60 24.65
C SER A 37 -9.67 -4.72 23.76
N THR A 38 -10.98 -4.82 23.62
CA THR A 38 -11.64 -5.78 22.72
C THR A 38 -12.30 -5.01 21.59
N GLY A 39 -11.79 -5.13 20.37
CA GLY A 39 -12.41 -4.55 19.16
C GLY A 39 -11.49 -3.70 18.29
N VAL A 40 -10.31 -3.31 18.78
CA VAL A 40 -9.35 -2.51 17.99
C VAL A 40 -8.77 -3.32 16.84
N SER A 41 -8.51 -4.62 17.03
CA SER A 41 -8.15 -5.54 15.94
C SER A 41 -9.17 -5.56 14.80
N SER A 42 -10.48 -5.53 15.09
CA SER A 42 -11.50 -5.55 14.03
C SER A 42 -11.48 -4.27 13.18
N THR A 43 -11.34 -3.11 13.82
CA THR A 43 -11.18 -1.83 13.09
C THR A 43 -9.87 -1.79 12.30
N ALA A 44 -8.78 -2.26 12.88
CA ALA A 44 -7.48 -2.33 12.23
C ALA A 44 -7.50 -3.24 10.99
N LEU A 45 -8.14 -4.42 11.07
CA LEU A 45 -8.32 -5.31 9.93
C LEU A 45 -9.08 -4.65 8.77
N GLY A 46 -10.12 -3.87 9.06
CA GLY A 46 -10.84 -3.12 8.03
C GLY A 46 -9.98 -2.04 7.34
N ALA A 47 -9.12 -1.36 8.11
CA ALA A 47 -8.18 -0.37 7.57
C ALA A 47 -7.08 -1.04 6.73
N ILE A 48 -6.49 -2.14 7.22
CA ILE A 48 -5.47 -2.93 6.51
C ILE A 48 -6.05 -3.46 5.19
N ALA A 49 -7.26 -4.01 5.19
CA ALA A 49 -7.92 -4.48 3.96
C ALA A 49 -8.09 -3.35 2.92
N THR A 50 -8.33 -2.12 3.36
CA THR A 50 -8.39 -0.96 2.46
C THR A 50 -7.01 -0.62 1.89
N LEU A 51 -5.96 -0.69 2.71
CA LEU A 51 -4.58 -0.46 2.27
C LEU A 51 -4.12 -1.53 1.27
N ASP A 52 -4.51 -2.79 1.46
CA ASP A 52 -4.22 -3.89 0.53
C ASP A 52 -4.85 -3.66 -0.85
N VAL A 53 -6.14 -3.25 -0.87
CA VAL A 53 -6.83 -2.90 -2.13
C VAL A 53 -6.13 -1.74 -2.84
N ASN A 54 -5.68 -0.73 -2.09
CA ASN A 54 -4.93 0.39 -2.66
C ASN A 54 -3.55 -0.04 -3.18
N ALA A 55 -2.83 -0.89 -2.45
CA ALA A 55 -1.54 -1.43 -2.87
C ALA A 55 -1.68 -2.19 -4.19
N GLU A 56 -2.69 -3.04 -4.32
CA GLU A 56 -2.96 -3.78 -5.56
C GLU A 56 -3.25 -2.85 -6.75
N ALA A 57 -4.08 -1.84 -6.53
CA ALA A 57 -4.42 -0.87 -7.57
C ALA A 57 -3.18 -0.07 -8.04
N ILE A 58 -2.30 0.31 -7.11
CA ILE A 58 -1.06 1.01 -7.42
C ILE A 58 -0.12 0.09 -8.20
N ARG A 59 0.06 -1.16 -7.75
CA ARG A 59 0.91 -2.16 -8.43
C ARG A 59 0.44 -2.41 -9.86
N THR A 60 -0.86 -2.63 -10.06
CA THR A 60 -1.47 -2.76 -11.39
C THR A 60 -1.22 -1.53 -12.26
N GLY A 61 -1.30 -0.33 -11.65
CA GLY A 61 -1.01 0.94 -12.34
C GLY A 61 0.45 1.05 -12.79
N ILE A 62 1.40 0.59 -11.97
CA ILE A 62 2.83 0.56 -12.30
C ILE A 62 3.05 -0.40 -13.48
N ASP A 63 2.55 -1.63 -13.37
CA ASP A 63 2.74 -2.67 -14.39
C ASP A 63 2.18 -2.24 -15.75
N SER A 64 0.99 -1.63 -15.76
CA SER A 64 0.36 -1.12 -16.98
C SER A 64 1.19 -0.03 -17.68
N ARG A 65 2.02 0.70 -16.94
CA ARG A 65 2.91 1.75 -17.48
C ARG A 65 4.29 1.22 -17.87
N ARG A 66 4.67 0.06 -17.34
CA ARG A 66 5.93 -0.62 -17.66
C ARG A 66 5.82 -1.58 -18.84
N LYS A 67 4.61 -2.04 -19.18
CA LYS A 67 4.40 -2.82 -20.41
C LYS A 67 4.86 -1.98 -21.61
N PRO A 68 5.81 -2.48 -22.43
CA PRO A 68 6.22 -1.78 -23.63
C PRO A 68 5.02 -1.61 -24.55
N SER A 69 4.86 -0.43 -25.13
CA SER A 69 3.76 -0.08 -26.04
C SER A 69 3.83 -0.77 -27.40
N ASP A 70 4.61 -1.84 -27.55
CA ASP A 70 4.88 -2.53 -28.80
C ASP A 70 4.66 -4.05 -28.64
N GLU A 71 3.44 -4.50 -28.89
CA GLU A 71 3.20 -5.89 -29.33
C GLU A 71 2.29 -5.82 -30.56
N PRO A 72 2.85 -5.97 -31.78
CA PRO A 72 2.06 -6.07 -32.99
C PRO A 72 1.65 -7.53 -33.22
N ASP A 73 0.35 -7.75 -33.40
CA ASP A 73 -0.21 -8.88 -34.17
C ASP A 73 -1.01 -8.33 -35.36
#